data_AF-A0A1S8KEU9-F1
#
_entry.id   AF-A0A1S8KEU9-F1
#
_cell.length_a   1.000
_cell.length_b   1.000
_cell.length_c   1.000
_cell.angle_alpha   90.00
_cell.angle_beta   90.00
_cell.angle_gamma   90.00
#
_symmetry.space_group_name_H-M   'P 1'
#
loop_
_entity.id
_entity.type
_entity.pdbx_description
1 polymer ?
#
loop_
_entity_poly.entity_id
_entity_poly.type
_entity_poly.pdbx_seq_one_letter_code
_entity_poly.pdbx_strand_id
1 'polypeptide(L)' 'LGDSNIFVKDGKVSGFIDLGRSGRADKWYDIAFCVRSIREDIGEEQYVELFFDLLGIKPDWEKIKYYILLDELF' A
#
# COMPACT_ATOMS: atom_id res chain seq x y z
N LEU A 1 4.80 -12.68 -7.35
CA LEU A 1 3.95 -13.05 -6.19
C LEU A 1 2.83 -12.03 -6.20
N GLY A 2 1.56 -12.43 -6.07
CA GLY A 2 0.44 -11.53 -6.38
C GLY A 2 0.49 -10.22 -5.58
N ASP A 3 0.56 -9.09 -6.28
CA ASP A 3 0.79 -7.76 -5.67
C ASP A 3 -0.49 -7.21 -4.99
N SER A 4 -1.62 -7.89 -5.16
CA SER A 4 -2.92 -7.44 -4.68
C SER A 4 -3.55 -8.42 -3.68
N ASN A 5 -3.78 -7.92 -2.47
CA ASN A 5 -4.43 -8.64 -1.36
C ASN A 5 -5.86 -8.15 -1.08
N ILE A 6 -6.45 -7.40 -2.02
CA ILE A 6 -7.75 -6.72 -1.86
C ILE A 6 -8.69 -7.18 -2.97
N PHE A 7 -9.85 -7.71 -2.59
CA PHE A 7 -10.93 -7.96 -3.56
C PHE A 7 -11.81 -6.72 -3.71
N VAL A 8 -12.17 -6.43 -4.97
CA VAL A 8 -13.12 -5.39 -5.34
C VAL A 8 -14.32 -6.04 -6.02
N LYS A 9 -15.54 -5.72 -5.54
CA LYS A 9 -16.80 -6.14 -6.13
C LYS A 9 -17.74 -4.94 -6.19
N ASP A 10 -18.38 -4.72 -7.35
CA ASP A 10 -19.33 -3.62 -7.57
C ASP A 10 -18.76 -2.23 -7.17
N GLY A 11 -17.49 -2.01 -7.49
CA GLY A 11 -16.78 -0.75 -7.19
C GLY A 11 -16.43 -0.55 -5.71
N LYS A 12 -16.56 -1.57 -4.86
CA LYS A 12 -16.27 -1.51 -3.43
C LYS A 12 -15.30 -2.61 -3.01
N VAL A 13 -14.51 -2.34 -1.97
CA VAL A 13 -13.73 -3.39 -1.30
C VAL A 13 -14.70 -4.44 -0.73
N SER A 14 -14.47 -5.70 -1.09
CA SER A 14 -15.33 -6.83 -0.72
C SER A 14 -14.63 -7.85 0.19
N GLY A 15 -13.31 -7.75 0.34
CA GLY A 15 -12.55 -8.59 1.27
C GLY A 15 -11.04 -8.38 1.17
N PHE A 16 -10.33 -8.92 2.16
CA PHE A 16 -8.87 -8.99 2.20
C PHE A 16 -8.44 -10.46 2.28
N ILE A 17 -7.34 -10.80 1.61
CA ILE A 17 -6.73 -12.14 1.64
C ILE A 17 -5.29 -12.04 2.15
N ASP A 18 -4.63 -13.19 2.33
CA ASP A 18 -3.23 -13.29 2.74
C ASP A 18 -2.88 -12.53 4.04
N LEU A 19 -3.80 -12.59 5.01
CA LEU A 19 -3.69 -11.94 6.31
C LEU A 19 -2.68 -12.60 7.27
N GLY A 20 -1.79 -13.46 6.79
CA GLY A 20 -0.79 -14.17 7.61
C GLY A 20 0.21 -13.24 8.31
N ARG A 21 0.45 -12.04 7.74
CA ARG A 21 1.28 -10.98 8.34
C ARG A 21 0.47 -9.88 9.05
N SER A 22 -0.85 -10.06 9.19
CA SER A 22 -1.69 -9.05 9.85
C SER A 22 -1.37 -8.93 11.35
N GLY A 23 -1.49 -7.71 11.87
CA GLY A 23 -1.19 -7.43 13.27
C GLY A 23 -1.15 -5.93 13.56
N ARG A 24 -0.86 -5.56 14.80
CA ARG A 24 -0.66 -4.16 15.16
C ARG A 24 0.73 -3.72 14.68
N ALA A 25 0.76 -2.76 13.77
CA ALA A 25 1.98 -2.16 13.25
C ALA A 25 1.83 -0.64 13.12
N ASP A 26 2.89 0.03 12.70
CA ASP A 26 2.78 1.40 12.19
C ASP A 26 1.94 1.39 10.89
N LYS A 27 1.06 2.37 10.72
CA LYS A 27 0.22 2.53 9.51
C LYS A 27 1.04 2.61 8.23
N TRP A 28 2.28 3.10 8.34
CA TRP A 28 3.19 3.23 7.20
C TRP A 28 3.62 1.88 6.64
N TYR A 29 3.45 0.78 7.37
CA TYR A 29 3.65 -0.57 6.86
C TYR A 29 2.74 -0.79 5.65
N ASP A 30 1.41 -0.78 5.83
CA ASP A 30 0.45 -1.00 4.73
C ASP A 30 0.55 0.07 3.63
N ILE A 31 0.70 1.34 4.01
CA ILE A 31 0.79 2.47 3.06
C ILE A 31 1.99 2.30 2.12
N ALA A 32 3.13 1.84 2.62
CA ALA A 32 4.33 1.65 1.81
C ALA A 32 4.12 0.62 0.70
N PHE A 33 3.42 -0.48 0.98
CA PHE A 33 3.04 -1.47 -0.03
C PHE A 33 2.07 -0.91 -1.06
N CYS A 34 1.05 -0.15 -0.63
CA CYS A 34 0.14 0.52 -1.56
C CYS A 34 0.90 1.47 -2.50
N VAL A 35 1.84 2.26 -1.98
CA VAL A 35 2.68 3.16 -2.80
C VAL A 35 3.53 2.37 -3.79
N ARG A 36 4.15 1.26 -3.36
CA ARG A 36 4.95 0.40 -4.24
C ARG A 36 4.09 -0.18 -5.37
N SER A 37 2.95 -0.79 -5.06
CA SER A 37 2.03 -1.36 -6.06
C SER A 37 1.49 -0.29 -7.02
N ILE A 38 1.07 0.89 -6.55
CA ILE A 38 0.62 1.97 -7.45
C ILE A 38 1.73 2.35 -8.44
N ARG A 39 2.97 2.48 -7.97
CA ARG A 39 4.11 2.84 -8.82
C ARG A 39 4.50 1.73 -9.79
N GLU A 40 4.44 0.47 -9.39
CA GLU A 40 4.82 -0.67 -10.23
C GLU A 40 3.73 -1.03 -11.24
N ASP A 41 2.46 -0.98 -10.84
CA ASP A 41 1.33 -1.40 -11.66
C ASP A 41 0.79 -0.28 -12.56
N ILE A 42 0.78 0.97 -12.08
CA ILE A 42 0.21 2.12 -12.80
C ILE A 42 1.31 3.05 -13.33
N GLY A 43 2.40 3.26 -12.60
CA GLY A 43 3.57 4.02 -13.06
C GLY A 43 3.44 5.55 -13.04
N GLU A 44 2.23 6.10 -12.93
CA GLU A 44 2.00 7.55 -12.92
C GLU A 44 1.94 8.10 -11.47
N GLU A 45 2.86 9.01 -11.13
CA GLU A 45 2.98 9.57 -9.77
C GLU A 45 1.71 10.34 -9.31
N GLN A 46 0.91 10.85 -10.25
CA GLN A 46 -0.37 11.50 -9.93
C GLN A 46 -1.35 10.59 -9.16
N TYR A 47 -1.26 9.27 -9.32
CA TYR A 47 -2.09 8.33 -8.55
C TYR A 47 -1.55 8.11 -7.14
N VAL A 48 -0.26 8.29 -6.91
CA VAL A 48 0.32 8.33 -5.56
C VAL A 48 -0.15 9.59 -4.84
N GLU A 49 -0.15 10.74 -5.53
CA GLU A 49 -0.70 11.99 -5.01
C GLU A 49 -2.19 11.86 -4.67
N LEU A 50 -3.00 11.35 -5.61
CA LEU A 50 -4.42 11.07 -5.39
C LEU A 50 -4.65 10.13 -4.20
N PHE A 51 -3.83 9.10 -4.04
CA PHE A 51 -3.92 8.18 -2.91
C PHE A 51 -3.72 8.89 -1.57
N PHE A 52 -2.73 9.77 -1.45
CA PHE A 52 -2.51 10.56 -0.24
C PHE A 52 -3.61 11.60 0.00
N ASP A 53 -4.13 12.21 -1.07
CA ASP A 53 -5.28 13.13 -0.98
C ASP A 53 -6.53 12.42 -0.45
N LEU A 54 -6.83 11.21 -0.94
CA LEU A 54 -7.94 10.39 -0.47
C LEU A 54 -7.76 9.90 0.97
N LEU A 55 -6.52 9.62 1.40
CA LEU A 55 -6.22 9.27 2.79
C LEU A 55 -6.25 10.48 3.74
N GLY A 56 -6.18 11.70 3.22
CA GLY A 56 -6.17 12.93 4.02
C GLY A 56 -4.92 13.10 4.88
N ILE A 57 -3.79 12.51 4.49
CA ILE A 57 -2.51 12.58 5.21
C ILE A 57 -1.36 12.97 4.29
N LYS A 58 -0.37 13.69 4.83
CA LYS A 58 0.88 13.95 4.11
C LYS A 58 1.79 12.73 4.16
N PRO A 59 2.47 12.39 3.05
CA PRO A 59 3.40 11.26 3.01
C PRO A 59 4.61 11.48 3.94
N ASP A 60 5.00 10.42 4.64
CA ASP A 60 6.28 10.31 5.35
C ASP A 60 7.19 9.42 4.50
N TRP A 61 7.97 10.06 3.63
CA TRP A 61 8.80 9.35 2.66
C TRP A 61 9.94 8.55 3.30
N GLU A 62 10.41 8.95 4.48
CA GLU A 62 11.42 8.18 5.22
C GLU A 62 10.84 6.86 5.69
N LYS A 63 9.63 6.88 6.28
CA LYS A 63 8.96 5.65 6.71
C LYS A 63 8.51 4.79 5.54
N ILE A 64 7.98 5.37 4.46
CA ILE A 64 7.61 4.62 3.25
C ILE A 64 8.84 3.87 2.71
N LYS A 65 9.96 4.57 2.54
CA LYS A 65 11.21 3.95 2.07
C LYS A 65 11.70 2.87 3.03
N TYR A 66 11.63 3.11 4.34
CA TYR A 66 12.02 2.14 5.35
C TYR A 66 11.20 0.85 5.24
N TYR A 67 9.87 0.94 5.12
CA TYR A 67 9.01 -0.24 5.07
C TYR A 67 9.09 -1.00 3.73
N ILE A 68 9.30 -0.29 2.61
CA ILE A 68 9.64 -0.96 1.33
C ILE A 68 10.92 -1.78 1.48
N LEU A 69 11.98 -1.18 2.05
CA LEU A 69 13.26 -1.89 2.23
C LEU A 69 13.17 -3.02 3.25
N LEU A 70 12.33 -2.88 4.29
CA LEU A 70 12.11 -3.93 5.28
C LEU A 70 11.46 -5.17 4.65
N ASP A 71 10.57 -4.98 3.67
CA ASP A 71 9.89 -6.08 2.99
C ASP A 71 10.85 -6.93 2.14
N GLU A 72 11.92 -6.36 1.59
CA GLU A 72 12.94 -7.09 0.83
C GLU A 72 13.69 -8.17 1.65
N LEU A 73 13.46 -8.23 2.96
CA LEU A 73 13.99 -9.25 3.86
C LEU A 73 13.07 -10.49 3.99
N PHE A 74 11.91 -10.50 3.34
CA PHE A 74 10.86 -11.54 3.47
C PHE A 74 10.24 -11.95 2.13
#